data_AF-A0A6I3GTN4-F1
#
_entry.id   AF-A0A6I3GTN4-F1
#
_cell.length_a   1.000
_cell.length_b   1.000
_cell.length_c   1.000
_cell.angle_alpha   90.00
_cell.angle_beta   90.00
_cell.angle_gamma   90.00
#
_symmetry.space_group_name_H-M   'P 1'
#
loop_
_entity.id
_entity.type
_entity.pdbx_description
1 polymer ?
#
loop_
_entity_poly.entity_id
_entity_poly.type
_entity_poly.pdbx_seq_one_letter_code
_entity_poly.pdbx_strand_id
1 'polypeptide(L)'
;RTQFPSQDGSEHVLMDYGRHQRRLLPALARTYAQAFAHLELLEQFDEVFSGRNDTDSTRQDLETVAAASKALSTWNALDILQVCREATGGQGFMAEHRMVGLRADLDVYATFEGDNNVLLQLVAKRLLSDYSKAFASPDFGTLAQYVVEQVGEVAINRGGLRGIAQKFTDFGSTARSIGFVREEEHQHQLLTDRVHTMIAKLANELRHSGKKDPVESERLFNRHQNDLIMAAKAHGELIQWEAFTSALNKIQDPQTKKVLTWLRDLFGFTLLEENLSWYMINGRLSSHRAEAITDYIDGRLLGRLKPHSLDLVDCFGLTEGLIRSDLAFGAEARRRESLKKEATK
;
A
#
# COMPACT_ATOMS: atom_id res chain seq x y z
N ARG A 1 6.32 20.43 -17.39
CA ARG A 1 7.74 20.69 -17.77
C ARG A 1 8.04 19.94 -19.06
N THR A 2 8.70 20.58 -20.04
CA THR A 2 9.24 19.92 -21.23
C THR A 2 10.76 19.82 -21.15
N GLN A 3 11.34 18.74 -21.66
CA GLN A 3 12.79 18.52 -21.76
C GLN A 3 13.08 17.43 -22.80
N PHE A 4 14.24 17.52 -23.43
CA PHE A 4 14.76 16.65 -24.49
C PHE A 4 13.99 16.78 -25.81
N PRO A 5 14.72 16.80 -26.95
CA PRO A 5 14.10 16.94 -28.25
C PRO A 5 13.36 15.67 -28.66
N SER A 6 12.25 15.87 -29.33
CA SER A 6 11.51 14.88 -30.11
C SER A 6 12.09 14.75 -31.51
N GLN A 7 11.60 13.79 -32.28
CA GLN A 7 11.98 13.58 -33.68
C GLN A 7 11.61 14.78 -34.56
N ASP A 8 10.59 15.55 -34.19
CA ASP A 8 10.16 16.77 -34.88
C ASP A 8 10.88 18.05 -34.38
N GLY A 9 11.81 17.91 -33.43
CA GLY A 9 12.55 19.03 -32.83
C GLY A 9 11.81 19.77 -31.70
N SER A 10 10.55 19.44 -31.41
CA SER A 10 9.84 19.93 -30.22
C SER A 10 10.33 19.25 -28.95
N GLU A 11 10.15 19.85 -27.76
CA GLU A 11 10.49 19.16 -26.51
C GLU A 11 9.30 18.35 -25.98
N HIS A 12 9.57 17.13 -25.50
CA HIS A 12 8.53 16.30 -24.88
C HIS A 12 8.21 16.75 -23.44
N VAL A 13 6.95 16.61 -23.04
CA VAL A 13 6.54 16.79 -21.64
C VAL A 13 7.12 15.65 -20.82
N LEU A 14 7.69 15.96 -19.64
CA LEU A 14 8.33 14.93 -18.82
C LEU A 14 7.39 13.78 -18.44
N MET A 15 6.11 14.08 -18.24
CA MET A 15 5.07 13.09 -17.94
C MET A 15 4.81 12.10 -19.09
N ASP A 16 5.29 12.36 -20.31
CA ASP A 16 5.22 11.40 -21.42
C ASP A 16 6.27 10.29 -21.33
N TYR A 17 7.32 10.47 -20.53
CA TYR A 17 8.34 9.43 -20.34
C TYR A 17 7.88 8.35 -19.37
N GLY A 18 7.99 7.09 -19.78
CA GLY A 18 7.62 5.93 -18.94
C GLY A 18 8.31 5.94 -17.58
N ARG A 19 9.60 6.33 -17.50
CA ARG A 19 10.30 6.43 -16.21
C ARG A 19 9.73 7.52 -15.30
N HIS A 20 9.25 8.63 -15.86
CA HIS A 20 8.64 9.70 -15.06
C HIS A 20 7.28 9.25 -14.50
N GLN A 21 6.47 8.60 -15.35
CA GLN A 21 5.20 7.98 -14.95
C GLN A 21 5.43 6.94 -13.84
N ARG A 22 6.42 6.06 -14.00
CA ARG A 22 6.75 4.97 -13.05
C ARG A 22 7.26 5.47 -11.69
N ARG A 23 7.67 6.74 -11.61
CA ARG A 23 8.03 7.38 -10.33
C ARG A 23 6.81 7.99 -9.64
N LEU A 24 5.93 8.66 -10.38
CA LEU A 24 4.87 9.49 -9.81
C LEU A 24 3.52 8.78 -9.70
N LEU A 25 3.12 7.97 -10.69
CA LEU A 25 1.81 7.31 -10.67
C LEU A 25 1.68 6.24 -9.58
N PRO A 26 2.70 5.38 -9.31
CA PRO A 26 2.65 4.48 -8.17
C PRO A 26 2.63 5.22 -6.82
N ALA A 27 3.33 6.36 -6.71
CA ALA A 27 3.28 7.22 -5.52
C ALA A 27 1.87 7.80 -5.30
N LEU A 28 1.21 8.23 -6.37
CA LEU A 28 -0.17 8.71 -6.34
C LEU A 28 -1.14 7.58 -5.94
N ALA A 29 -0.99 6.39 -6.52
CA ALA A 29 -1.79 5.21 -6.18
C ALA A 29 -1.66 4.84 -4.70
N ARG A 30 -0.44 4.85 -4.17
CA ARG A 30 -0.15 4.63 -2.75
C ARG A 30 -0.80 5.68 -1.85
N THR A 31 -0.75 6.96 -2.25
CA THR A 31 -1.41 8.06 -1.52
C THR A 31 -2.92 7.84 -1.40
N TYR A 32 -3.58 7.40 -2.48
CA TYR A 32 -5.01 7.07 -2.46
C TYR A 32 -5.31 5.85 -1.58
N ALA A 33 -4.52 4.79 -1.67
CA ALA A 33 -4.69 3.61 -0.82
C ALA A 33 -4.59 3.95 0.68
N GLN A 34 -3.62 4.80 1.04
CA GLN A 34 -3.47 5.31 2.40
C GLN A 34 -4.67 6.18 2.82
N ALA A 35 -5.16 7.05 1.95
CA ALA A 35 -6.30 7.91 2.25
C ALA A 35 -7.56 7.07 2.57
N PHE A 36 -7.86 6.06 1.76
CA PHE A 36 -8.99 5.16 2.03
C PHE A 36 -8.80 4.33 3.30
N ALA A 37 -7.58 3.84 3.55
CA ALA A 37 -7.27 3.14 4.81
C ALA A 37 -7.47 4.03 6.04
N HIS A 38 -7.08 5.30 5.97
CA HIS A 38 -7.28 6.26 7.06
C HIS A 38 -8.75 6.61 7.28
N LEU A 39 -9.57 6.67 6.21
CA LEU A 39 -11.01 6.88 6.35
C LEU A 39 -11.67 5.70 7.08
N GLU A 40 -11.33 4.46 6.72
CA GLU A 40 -11.85 3.29 7.43
C GLU A 40 -11.32 3.21 8.88
N LEU A 41 -10.06 3.59 9.12
CA LEU A 41 -9.52 3.70 10.48
C LEU A 41 -10.30 4.72 11.32
N LEU A 42 -10.71 5.85 10.72
CA LEU A 42 -11.52 6.86 11.40
C LEU A 42 -12.93 6.35 11.72
N GLU A 43 -13.54 5.58 10.82
CA GLU A 43 -14.82 4.89 11.08
C GLU A 43 -14.70 3.93 12.27
N GLN A 44 -13.65 3.08 12.29
CA GLN A 44 -13.39 2.17 13.41
C GLN A 44 -13.12 2.92 14.73
N PHE A 45 -12.38 4.02 14.65
CA PHE A 45 -12.13 4.89 15.80
C PHE A 45 -13.44 5.43 16.38
N ASP A 46 -14.33 5.96 15.54
CA ASP A 46 -15.64 6.45 15.98
C ASP A 46 -16.49 5.31 16.57
N GLU A 47 -16.53 4.13 15.96
CA GLU A 47 -17.27 2.98 16.50
C GLU A 47 -16.83 2.58 17.91
N VAL A 48 -15.52 2.54 18.16
CA VAL A 48 -14.95 2.18 19.47
C VAL A 48 -15.18 3.31 20.48
N PHE A 49 -14.83 4.55 20.15
CA PHE A 49 -14.85 5.66 21.12
C PHE A 49 -16.24 6.29 21.32
N SER A 50 -17.20 6.04 20.43
CA SER A 50 -18.62 6.37 20.65
C SER A 50 -19.38 5.31 21.45
N GLY A 51 -18.77 4.16 21.74
CA GLY A 51 -19.39 3.05 22.46
C GLY A 51 -20.24 2.11 21.61
N ARG A 52 -20.39 2.35 20.29
CA ARG A 52 -21.21 1.49 19.41
C ARG A 52 -20.63 0.08 19.24
N ASN A 53 -19.31 -0.05 19.28
CA ASN A 53 -18.60 -1.31 19.14
C ASN A 53 -17.39 -1.37 20.10
N ASP A 54 -17.58 -0.94 21.35
CA ASP A 54 -16.52 -0.89 22.36
C ASP A 54 -16.34 -2.25 23.04
N THR A 55 -15.39 -3.03 22.54
CA THR A 55 -14.99 -4.31 23.12
C THR A 55 -13.47 -4.40 23.19
N ASP A 56 -12.92 -5.23 24.07
CA ASP A 56 -11.47 -5.48 24.12
C ASP A 56 -10.91 -5.93 22.76
N SER A 57 -11.68 -6.74 22.03
CA SER A 57 -11.28 -7.24 20.71
C SER A 57 -11.16 -6.10 19.70
N THR A 58 -12.16 -5.23 19.64
CA THR A 58 -12.24 -4.13 18.66
C THR A 58 -11.28 -2.99 19.01
N ARG A 59 -11.01 -2.76 20.30
CA ARG A 59 -9.92 -1.87 20.74
C ARG A 59 -8.56 -2.35 20.29
N GLN A 60 -8.25 -3.64 20.49
CA GLN A 60 -6.97 -4.21 20.04
C GLN A 60 -6.84 -4.19 18.51
N ASP A 61 -7.94 -4.43 17.79
CA ASP A 61 -7.99 -4.34 16.32
C ASP A 61 -7.69 -2.91 15.87
N LEU A 62 -8.35 -1.91 16.47
CA LEU A 62 -8.09 -0.49 16.22
C LEU A 62 -6.63 -0.11 16.48
N GLU A 63 -6.07 -0.53 17.62
CA GLU A 63 -4.65 -0.30 17.95
C GLU A 63 -3.70 -0.90 16.91
N THR A 64 -4.01 -2.11 16.42
CA THR A 64 -3.20 -2.82 15.42
C THR A 64 -3.23 -2.10 14.07
N VAL A 65 -4.42 -1.71 13.60
CA VAL A 65 -4.59 -0.97 12.34
C VAL A 65 -3.96 0.43 12.45
N ALA A 66 -4.11 1.11 13.60
CA ALA A 66 -3.50 2.42 13.84
C ALA A 66 -1.97 2.34 13.82
N ALA A 67 -1.37 1.35 14.49
CA ALA A 67 0.07 1.14 14.52
C ALA A 67 0.63 0.86 13.11
N ALA A 68 -0.01 -0.03 12.35
CA ALA A 68 0.38 -0.32 10.97
C ALA A 68 0.23 0.92 10.07
N SER A 69 -0.91 1.62 10.16
CA SER A 69 -1.19 2.81 9.35
C SER A 69 -0.20 3.94 9.64
N LYS A 70 0.12 4.21 10.90
CA LYS A 70 1.12 5.21 11.29
C LYS A 70 2.48 4.88 10.69
N ALA A 71 2.95 3.64 10.88
CA ALA A 71 4.27 3.24 10.42
C ALA A 71 4.40 3.33 8.89
N LEU A 72 3.44 2.76 8.15
CA LEU A 72 3.46 2.80 6.70
C LEU A 72 3.28 4.22 6.16
N SER A 73 2.33 4.98 6.73
CA SER A 73 1.99 6.27 6.15
C SER A 73 3.08 7.31 6.28
N THR A 74 3.82 7.26 7.38
CA THR A 74 4.92 8.19 7.63
C THR A 74 6.14 7.87 6.77
N TRP A 75 6.53 6.60 6.63
CA TRP A 75 7.58 6.21 5.66
C TRP A 75 7.18 6.54 4.22
N ASN A 76 5.95 6.19 3.82
CA ASN A 76 5.45 6.49 2.47
C ASN A 76 5.46 8.00 2.19
N ALA A 77 5.04 8.84 3.14
CA ALA A 77 5.04 10.29 2.95
C ALA A 77 6.45 10.83 2.67
N LEU A 78 7.45 10.38 3.42
CA LEU A 78 8.85 10.80 3.25
C LEU A 78 9.43 10.34 1.91
N ASP A 79 9.16 9.10 1.52
CA ASP A 79 9.61 8.55 0.24
C ASP A 79 8.95 9.25 -0.95
N ILE A 80 7.63 9.46 -0.88
CA ILE A 80 6.86 10.16 -1.92
C ILE A 80 7.35 11.60 -2.07
N LEU A 81 7.55 12.33 -0.97
CA LEU A 81 8.11 13.68 -1.02
C LEU A 81 9.49 13.71 -1.65
N GLN A 82 10.35 12.75 -1.30
CA GLN A 82 11.68 12.63 -1.87
C GLN A 82 11.63 12.38 -3.39
N VAL A 83 10.73 11.51 -3.85
CA VAL A 83 10.50 11.21 -5.27
C VAL A 83 9.94 12.43 -6.01
N CYS A 84 8.93 13.12 -5.46
CA CYS A 84 8.35 14.33 -6.04
C CYS A 84 9.38 15.46 -6.18
N ARG A 85 10.23 15.64 -5.15
CA ARG A 85 11.31 16.62 -5.17
C ARG A 85 12.31 16.34 -6.29
N GLU A 86 12.76 15.11 -6.43
CA GLU A 86 13.69 14.75 -7.51
C GLU A 86 13.02 14.77 -8.89
N ALA A 87 11.72 14.47 -8.99
CA ALA A 87 10.98 14.51 -10.24
C ALA A 87 10.84 15.95 -10.79
N THR A 88 10.90 16.96 -9.93
CA THR A 88 10.88 18.37 -10.32
C THR A 88 12.28 18.96 -10.57
N GLY A 89 13.33 18.13 -10.48
CA GLY A 89 14.71 18.52 -10.78
C GLY A 89 15.25 19.60 -9.84
N GLY A 90 16.07 20.51 -10.37
CA GLY A 90 16.66 21.60 -9.59
C GLY A 90 15.62 22.54 -8.96
N GLN A 91 14.45 22.69 -9.60
CA GLN A 91 13.38 23.50 -9.03
C GLN A 91 12.90 22.89 -7.72
N GLY A 92 12.68 21.59 -7.61
CA GLY A 92 12.27 20.96 -6.34
C GLY A 92 13.19 21.24 -5.13
N PHE A 93 14.43 21.66 -5.37
CA PHE A 93 15.36 22.06 -4.31
C PHE A 93 15.21 23.51 -3.84
N MET A 94 14.59 24.38 -4.63
CA MET A 94 14.43 25.79 -4.29
C MET A 94 13.45 25.94 -3.11
N ALA A 95 13.84 26.75 -2.12
CA ALA A 95 13.08 26.94 -0.89
C ALA A 95 11.65 27.47 -1.16
N GLU A 96 11.46 28.24 -2.23
CA GLU A 96 10.17 28.80 -2.65
C GLU A 96 9.11 27.72 -2.95
N HIS A 97 9.53 26.51 -3.37
CA HIS A 97 8.61 25.40 -3.64
C HIS A 97 8.46 24.43 -2.45
N ARG A 98 9.13 24.72 -1.33
CA ARG A 98 8.92 24.14 0.00
C ARG A 98 9.13 22.63 0.18
N MET A 99 9.39 21.85 -0.87
CA MET A 99 9.52 20.39 -0.76
C MET A 99 10.63 19.94 0.19
N VAL A 100 11.75 20.68 0.24
CA VAL A 100 12.86 20.40 1.19
C VAL A 100 12.41 20.62 2.64
N GLY A 101 11.78 21.77 2.92
CA GLY A 101 11.28 22.09 4.26
C GLY A 101 10.16 21.15 4.69
N LEU A 102 9.19 20.87 3.81
CA LEU A 102 8.10 19.93 4.08
C LEU A 102 8.61 18.54 4.45
N ARG A 103 9.65 18.05 3.77
CA ARG A 103 10.25 16.75 4.12
C ARG A 103 10.90 16.78 5.50
N ALA A 104 11.60 17.85 5.85
CA ALA A 104 12.19 18.02 7.17
C ALA A 104 11.12 18.13 8.26
N ASP A 105 10.02 18.85 8.00
CA ASP A 105 8.93 19.00 8.98
C ASP A 105 8.16 17.69 9.19
N LEU A 106 8.11 16.81 8.18
CA LEU A 106 7.39 15.54 8.24
C LEU A 106 8.23 14.36 8.76
N ASP A 107 9.55 14.49 8.86
CA ASP A 107 10.41 13.36 9.24
C ASP A 107 10.19 12.92 10.69
N VAL A 108 9.85 13.86 11.57
CA VAL A 108 9.53 13.61 12.98
C VAL A 108 8.39 12.60 13.15
N TYR A 109 7.47 12.53 12.18
CA TYR A 109 6.33 11.62 12.24
C TYR A 109 6.75 10.15 12.16
N ALA A 110 7.92 9.85 11.58
CA ALA A 110 8.46 8.49 11.60
C ALA A 110 9.01 8.07 12.97
N THR A 111 9.22 9.01 13.89
CA THR A 111 9.85 8.78 15.20
C THR A 111 8.90 8.98 16.38
N PHE A 112 8.12 10.06 16.39
CA PHE A 112 7.21 10.35 17.50
C PHE A 112 6.03 9.36 17.53
N GLU A 113 5.21 9.39 18.58
CA GLU A 113 4.05 8.50 18.74
C GLU A 113 4.37 7.00 18.53
N GLY A 114 5.62 6.62 18.84
CA GLY A 114 6.19 5.29 18.66
C GLY A 114 7.03 5.15 17.39
N ASP A 115 8.27 4.67 17.52
CA ASP A 115 9.11 4.31 16.37
C ASP A 115 8.38 3.31 15.45
N ASN A 116 8.51 3.51 14.13
CA ASN A 116 7.77 2.72 13.15
C ASN A 116 8.08 1.21 13.23
N ASN A 117 9.32 0.79 13.52
CA ASN A 117 9.64 -0.62 13.67
C ASN A 117 9.09 -1.20 14.97
N VAL A 118 9.16 -0.42 16.06
CA VAL A 118 8.56 -0.79 17.36
C VAL A 118 7.05 -0.99 17.22
N LEU A 119 6.35 -0.10 16.52
CA LEU A 119 4.92 -0.22 16.24
C LEU A 119 4.61 -1.46 15.39
N LEU A 120 5.37 -1.72 14.33
CA LEU A 120 5.18 -2.93 13.52
C LEU A 120 5.47 -4.21 14.31
N GLN A 121 6.35 -4.17 15.31
CA GLN A 121 6.55 -5.31 16.21
C GLN A 121 5.31 -5.59 17.08
N LEU A 122 4.56 -4.56 17.50
CA LEU A 122 3.27 -4.75 18.20
C LEU A 122 2.25 -5.42 17.29
N VAL A 123 2.15 -4.95 16.04
CA VAL A 123 1.29 -5.55 15.01
C VAL A 123 1.66 -7.03 14.80
N ALA A 124 2.94 -7.34 14.63
CA ALA A 124 3.40 -8.72 14.44
C ALA A 124 3.04 -9.63 15.63
N LYS A 125 3.20 -9.13 16.87
CA LYS A 125 2.81 -9.86 18.08
C LYS A 125 1.32 -10.14 18.13
N ARG A 126 0.47 -9.17 17.74
CA ARG A 126 -0.97 -9.38 17.62
C ARG A 126 -1.28 -10.48 16.61
N LEU A 127 -0.70 -10.39 15.42
CA LEU A 127 -0.91 -11.38 14.35
C LEU A 127 -0.52 -12.80 14.78
N LEU A 128 0.62 -12.97 15.45
CA LEU A 128 1.02 -14.26 16.01
C LEU A 128 0.03 -14.78 17.07
N SER A 129 -0.48 -13.90 17.93
CA SER A 129 -1.47 -14.25 18.95
C SER A 129 -2.77 -14.74 18.32
N ASP A 130 -3.27 -14.02 17.32
CA ASP A 130 -4.51 -14.38 16.62
C ASP A 130 -4.36 -15.69 15.85
N TYR A 131 -3.23 -15.89 15.18
CA TYR A 131 -2.89 -17.16 14.53
C TYR A 131 -2.89 -18.30 15.56
N SER A 132 -2.24 -18.12 16.70
CA SER A 132 -2.17 -19.15 17.75
C SER A 132 -3.57 -19.50 18.31
N LYS A 133 -4.44 -18.49 18.50
CA LYS A 133 -5.82 -18.70 18.94
C LYS A 133 -6.64 -19.47 17.91
N ALA A 134 -6.52 -19.14 16.63
CA ALA A 134 -7.22 -19.83 15.55
C ALA A 134 -6.82 -21.31 15.48
N PHE A 135 -5.53 -21.63 15.60
CA PHE A 135 -5.02 -23.01 15.60
C PHE A 135 -5.33 -23.80 16.87
N ALA A 136 -5.56 -23.13 18.00
CA ALA A 136 -5.98 -23.77 19.24
C ALA A 136 -7.49 -24.05 19.30
N SER A 137 -8.28 -23.51 18.37
CA SER A 137 -9.73 -23.68 18.37
C SER A 137 -10.13 -25.12 17.99
N PRO A 138 -11.06 -25.76 18.72
CA PRO A 138 -11.58 -27.10 18.39
C PRO A 138 -12.22 -27.17 16.99
N ASP A 139 -12.69 -26.02 16.48
CA ASP A 139 -13.38 -25.89 15.19
C ASP A 139 -12.43 -25.78 13.99
N PHE A 140 -11.10 -25.79 14.19
CA PHE A 140 -10.15 -25.68 13.07
C PHE A 140 -10.31 -26.83 12.05
N GLY A 141 -10.67 -28.03 12.51
CA GLY A 141 -10.97 -29.18 11.63
C GLY A 141 -12.32 -29.06 10.90
N THR A 142 -13.28 -28.33 11.45
CA THR A 142 -14.65 -28.16 10.94
C THR A 142 -14.79 -26.93 10.03
N LEU A 143 -14.07 -25.85 10.33
CA LEU A 143 -13.99 -24.62 9.53
C LEU A 143 -13.37 -24.86 8.14
N ALA A 144 -12.46 -25.82 8.04
CA ALA A 144 -11.86 -26.26 6.78
C ALA A 144 -12.87 -26.83 5.77
N GLN A 145 -14.05 -27.28 6.22
CA GLN A 145 -15.07 -27.91 5.37
C GLN A 145 -16.32 -27.05 5.09
N TYR A 146 -16.45 -25.84 5.66
CA TYR A 146 -17.76 -25.19 5.75
C TYR A 146 -17.92 -23.79 5.14
N VAL A 147 -17.13 -23.36 4.15
CA VAL A 147 -17.40 -22.05 3.52
C VAL A 147 -17.28 -22.04 2.00
N VAL A 148 -18.35 -22.48 1.34
CA VAL A 148 -18.62 -22.25 -0.10
C VAL A 148 -19.77 -21.25 -0.31
N GLU A 149 -20.56 -20.91 0.70
CA GLU A 149 -21.70 -20.01 0.51
C GLU A 149 -21.75 -18.99 1.64
N GLN A 150 -21.28 -17.76 1.39
CA GLN A 150 -21.88 -16.50 1.84
C GLN A 150 -21.15 -15.33 1.14
N VAL A 151 -21.71 -14.89 0.01
CA VAL A 151 -21.48 -13.56 -0.56
C VAL A 151 -22.64 -12.69 -0.11
N GLY A 152 -22.46 -11.96 0.98
CA GLY A 152 -23.47 -11.05 1.54
C GLY A 152 -23.06 -10.57 2.93
N GLU A 153 -22.68 -9.29 3.03
CA GLU A 153 -22.51 -8.51 4.27
C GLU A 153 -21.91 -9.24 5.50
N VAL A 154 -20.76 -9.89 5.33
CA VAL A 154 -19.98 -10.34 6.49
C VAL A 154 -19.06 -9.18 6.91
N ALA A 155 -19.25 -8.69 8.13
CA ALA A 155 -18.33 -7.77 8.79
C ALA A 155 -16.93 -8.40 8.85
N ILE A 156 -16.08 -8.05 7.88
CA ILE A 156 -14.67 -8.41 7.88
C ILE A 156 -14.06 -7.66 9.06
N ASN A 157 -13.81 -8.36 10.18
CA ASN A 157 -13.00 -7.84 11.27
C ASN A 157 -11.56 -7.71 10.75
N ARG A 158 -11.22 -6.55 10.18
CA ARG A 158 -9.96 -6.28 9.45
C ARG A 158 -8.74 -6.03 10.35
N GLY A 159 -8.92 -5.81 11.65
CA GLY A 159 -7.82 -5.62 12.60
C GLY A 159 -7.33 -6.90 13.30
N GLY A 160 -7.93 -8.04 12.96
CA GLY A 160 -7.53 -9.35 13.45
C GLY A 160 -7.62 -10.39 12.35
N LEU A 161 -6.85 -11.46 12.49
CA LEU A 161 -6.78 -12.57 11.53
C LEU A 161 -8.06 -13.43 11.49
N ARG A 162 -9.24 -12.90 11.85
CA ARG A 162 -10.49 -13.67 11.90
C ARG A 162 -10.98 -14.19 10.53
N GLY A 163 -10.40 -13.72 9.41
CA GLY A 163 -10.55 -14.33 8.09
C GLY A 163 -9.64 -15.53 7.79
N ILE A 164 -8.76 -15.94 8.73
CA ILE A 164 -7.74 -17.00 8.51
C ILE A 164 -8.33 -18.37 8.24
N ALA A 165 -9.47 -18.70 8.85
CA ALA A 165 -9.96 -20.08 8.83
C ALA A 165 -10.50 -20.54 7.46
N GLN A 166 -10.68 -19.60 6.52
CA GLN A 166 -11.52 -19.80 5.35
C GLN A 166 -10.76 -20.25 4.08
N LYS A 167 -9.42 -20.20 4.05
CA LYS A 167 -8.63 -20.44 2.82
C LYS A 167 -7.41 -21.35 3.00
N PHE A 168 -7.37 -22.20 4.03
CA PHE A 168 -6.22 -23.08 4.27
C PHE A 168 -6.28 -24.44 3.52
N THR A 169 -7.40 -24.74 2.83
CA THR A 169 -7.65 -26.07 2.26
C THR A 169 -7.30 -26.26 0.78
N ASP A 170 -7.10 -25.19 0.00
CA ASP A 170 -6.91 -25.29 -1.46
C ASP A 170 -5.48 -25.00 -1.96
N PHE A 171 -4.46 -25.41 -1.19
CA PHE A 171 -3.05 -25.19 -1.57
C PHE A 171 -2.47 -26.23 -2.56
N GLY A 172 -3.31 -27.04 -3.20
CA GLY A 172 -2.88 -28.13 -4.09
C GLY A 172 -3.05 -27.89 -5.60
N SER A 173 -3.77 -26.86 -6.04
CA SER A 173 -4.12 -26.76 -7.45
C SER A 173 -4.48 -25.32 -7.84
N THR A 174 -3.65 -24.66 -8.66
CA THR A 174 -4.07 -24.13 -9.96
C THR A 174 -2.93 -23.41 -10.71
N ALA A 175 -2.27 -24.18 -11.55
CA ALA A 175 -1.74 -23.66 -12.81
C ALA A 175 -2.94 -23.26 -13.70
N ARG A 176 -3.25 -21.96 -13.80
CA ARG A 176 -4.16 -21.41 -14.83
C ARG A 176 -3.63 -20.08 -15.40
N SER A 177 -3.94 -19.87 -16.67
CA SER A 177 -3.41 -18.94 -17.67
C SER A 177 -3.23 -17.46 -17.28
N ILE A 178 -2.41 -16.75 -18.08
CA ILE A 178 -1.93 -15.35 -17.99
C ILE A 178 -3.02 -14.24 -17.98
N GLY A 179 -4.30 -14.59 -17.84
CA GLY A 179 -5.40 -13.64 -17.53
C GLY A 179 -5.61 -13.39 -16.02
N PHE A 180 -5.04 -14.25 -15.15
CA PHE A 180 -5.41 -14.42 -13.75
C PHE A 180 -5.03 -13.24 -12.83
N VAL A 181 -3.82 -12.66 -12.94
CA VAL A 181 -3.34 -11.68 -11.93
C VAL A 181 -4.09 -10.33 -11.97
N ARG A 182 -4.84 -10.04 -13.05
CA ARG A 182 -5.60 -8.78 -13.18
C ARG A 182 -6.82 -8.72 -12.30
N GLU A 183 -7.42 -9.85 -12.02
CA GLU A 183 -8.68 -9.89 -11.30
C GLU A 183 -8.44 -9.52 -9.84
N GLU A 184 -9.38 -8.76 -9.29
CA GLU A 184 -9.39 -8.32 -7.90
C GLU A 184 -9.14 -9.48 -6.93
N GLU A 185 -9.81 -10.60 -7.16
CA GLU A 185 -9.74 -11.80 -6.32
C GLU A 185 -8.31 -12.36 -6.25
N HIS A 186 -7.57 -12.36 -7.37
CA HIS A 186 -6.21 -12.89 -7.42
C HIS A 186 -5.19 -11.96 -6.77
N GLN A 187 -5.35 -10.64 -6.93
CA GLN A 187 -4.53 -9.68 -6.19
C GLN A 187 -4.76 -9.84 -4.68
N HIS A 188 -6.03 -9.91 -4.26
CA HIS A 188 -6.39 -10.14 -2.86
C HIS A 188 -5.79 -11.44 -2.33
N GLN A 189 -5.92 -12.53 -3.09
CA GLN A 189 -5.38 -13.83 -2.72
C GLN A 189 -3.86 -13.79 -2.55
N LEU A 190 -3.11 -13.23 -3.50
CA LEU A 190 -1.65 -13.16 -3.41
C LEU A 190 -1.19 -12.34 -2.19
N LEU A 191 -1.79 -11.17 -1.96
CA LEU A 191 -1.45 -10.31 -0.83
C LEU A 191 -1.80 -10.97 0.51
N THR A 192 -2.99 -11.59 0.59
CA THR A 192 -3.44 -12.35 1.77
C THR A 192 -2.54 -13.54 2.06
N ASP A 193 -2.24 -14.33 1.04
CA ASP A 193 -1.36 -15.51 1.14
C ASP A 193 0.04 -15.14 1.62
N ARG A 194 0.54 -13.96 1.22
CA ARG A 194 1.83 -13.45 1.69
C ARG A 194 1.82 -13.23 3.20
N VAL A 195 0.84 -12.52 3.72
CA VAL A 195 0.70 -12.29 5.16
C VAL A 195 0.58 -13.62 5.90
N HIS A 196 -0.34 -14.49 5.45
CA HIS A 196 -0.59 -15.78 6.11
C HIS A 196 0.63 -16.68 6.12
N THR A 197 1.33 -16.82 4.98
CA THR A 197 2.51 -17.68 4.88
C THR A 197 3.64 -17.18 5.79
N MET A 198 3.84 -15.85 5.85
CA MET A 198 4.85 -15.25 6.73
C MET A 198 4.52 -15.51 8.20
N ILE A 199 3.29 -15.25 8.63
CA ILE A 199 2.87 -15.47 10.03
C ILE A 199 2.88 -16.95 10.40
N ALA A 200 2.40 -17.84 9.52
CA ALA A 200 2.38 -19.28 9.77
C ALA A 200 3.80 -19.85 9.93
N LYS A 201 4.73 -19.42 9.07
CA LYS A 201 6.14 -19.80 9.19
C LYS A 201 6.71 -19.32 10.52
N LEU A 202 6.51 -18.04 10.86
CA LEU A 202 7.02 -17.47 12.12
C LEU A 202 6.43 -18.15 13.35
N ALA A 203 5.12 -18.44 13.35
CA ALA A 203 4.48 -19.15 14.44
C ALA A 203 5.07 -20.56 14.63
N ASN A 204 5.36 -21.28 13.53
CA ASN A 204 5.98 -22.61 13.60
C ASN A 204 7.42 -22.58 14.12
N GLU A 205 8.23 -21.60 13.68
CA GLU A 205 9.59 -21.41 14.19
C GLU A 205 9.57 -21.07 15.69
N LEU A 206 8.70 -20.14 16.10
CA LEU A 206 8.56 -19.71 17.50
C LEU A 206 7.87 -20.76 18.39
N ARG A 207 7.13 -21.72 17.83
CA ARG A 207 6.51 -22.80 18.63
C ARG A 207 7.54 -23.65 19.36
N HIS A 208 8.75 -23.77 18.80
CA HIS A 208 9.82 -24.59 19.34
C HIS A 208 10.67 -23.87 20.40
N SER A 209 10.49 -22.55 20.61
CA SER A 209 10.99 -21.93 21.84
C SER A 209 10.19 -22.49 23.01
N GLY A 210 10.78 -23.44 23.72
CA GLY A 210 10.12 -24.10 24.83
C GLY A 210 9.70 -23.07 25.88
N LYS A 211 8.44 -23.15 26.34
CA LYS A 211 7.90 -22.41 27.51
C LYS A 211 8.74 -22.55 28.79
N LYS A 212 9.80 -23.36 28.77
CA LYS A 212 10.66 -23.70 29.90
C LYS A 212 11.94 -22.85 29.99
N ASP A 213 12.30 -22.10 28.94
CA ASP A 213 13.46 -21.20 28.95
C ASP A 213 13.08 -19.81 28.38
N PRO A 214 12.81 -18.83 29.26
CA PRO A 214 12.49 -17.46 28.86
C PRO A 214 13.61 -16.79 28.06
N VAL A 215 14.88 -17.09 28.37
CA VAL A 215 16.05 -16.44 27.73
C VAL A 215 16.20 -16.95 26.30
N GLU A 216 16.09 -18.25 26.08
CA GLU A 216 16.12 -18.81 24.72
C GLU A 216 14.88 -18.43 23.91
N SER A 217 13.73 -18.24 24.55
CA SER A 217 12.52 -17.72 23.89
C SER A 217 12.70 -16.28 23.40
N GLU A 218 13.27 -15.41 24.24
CA GLU A 218 13.62 -14.04 23.85
C GLU A 218 14.66 -14.03 22.73
N ARG A 219 15.70 -14.85 22.84
CA ARG A 219 16.74 -14.98 21.81
C ARG A 219 16.17 -15.43 20.47
N LEU A 220 15.25 -16.40 20.47
CA LEU A 220 14.61 -16.87 19.24
C LEU A 220 13.67 -15.80 18.66
N PHE A 221 12.92 -15.10 19.51
CA PHE A 221 12.08 -13.98 19.07
C PHE A 221 12.93 -12.89 18.40
N ASN A 222 14.06 -12.51 19.01
CA ASN A 222 14.98 -11.51 18.46
C ASN A 222 15.60 -11.97 17.13
N ARG A 223 15.89 -13.27 16.98
CA ARG A 223 16.38 -13.84 15.71
C ARG A 223 15.40 -13.63 14.54
N HIS A 224 14.10 -13.67 14.82
CA HIS A 224 13.04 -13.51 13.82
C HIS A 224 12.42 -12.11 13.80
N GLN A 225 12.99 -11.13 14.51
CA GLN A 225 12.42 -9.79 14.64
C GLN A 225 12.24 -9.08 13.29
N ASN A 226 13.22 -9.20 12.40
CA ASN A 226 13.11 -8.64 11.05
C ASN A 226 11.93 -9.25 10.27
N ASP A 227 11.80 -10.58 10.28
CA ASP A 227 10.73 -11.27 9.57
C ASP A 227 9.35 -10.92 10.15
N LEU A 228 9.26 -10.71 11.47
CA LEU A 228 8.05 -10.23 12.15
C LEU A 228 7.65 -8.84 11.66
N ILE A 229 8.59 -7.91 11.62
CA ILE A 229 8.34 -6.54 11.12
C ILE A 229 7.91 -6.59 9.65
N MET A 230 8.54 -7.42 8.82
CA MET A 230 8.16 -7.59 7.42
C MET A 230 6.76 -8.19 7.26
N ALA A 231 6.35 -9.12 8.13
CA ALA A 231 5.01 -9.69 8.11
C ALA A 231 3.95 -8.65 8.52
N ALA A 232 4.24 -7.84 9.53
CA ALA A 232 3.39 -6.73 9.93
C ALA A 232 3.27 -5.65 8.84
N LYS A 233 4.38 -5.34 8.15
CA LYS A 233 4.38 -4.45 6.98
C LYS A 233 3.45 -4.98 5.89
N ALA A 234 3.58 -6.26 5.53
CA ALA A 234 2.73 -6.91 4.53
C ALA A 234 1.23 -6.88 4.94
N HIS A 235 0.94 -7.00 6.24
CA HIS A 235 -0.43 -6.89 6.73
C HIS A 235 -1.00 -5.47 6.58
N GLY A 236 -0.22 -4.43 6.89
CA GLY A 236 -0.65 -3.05 6.66
C GLY A 236 -0.83 -2.73 5.16
N GLU A 237 0.01 -3.29 4.28
CA GLU A 237 -0.14 -3.19 2.83
C GLU A 237 -1.45 -3.84 2.34
N LEU A 238 -1.80 -5.01 2.88
CA LEU A 238 -3.07 -5.68 2.60
C LEU A 238 -4.27 -4.84 3.06
N ILE A 239 -4.22 -4.28 4.27
CA ILE A 239 -5.29 -3.38 4.78
C ILE A 239 -5.50 -2.20 3.84
N GLN A 240 -4.42 -1.57 3.36
CA GLN A 240 -4.53 -0.46 2.41
C GLN A 240 -5.19 -0.88 1.09
N TRP A 241 -4.85 -2.06 0.58
CA TRP A 241 -5.45 -2.59 -0.65
C TRP A 241 -6.94 -2.93 -0.47
N GLU A 242 -7.30 -3.52 0.67
CA GLU A 242 -8.68 -3.86 1.02
C GLU A 242 -9.54 -2.61 1.21
N ALA A 243 -9.01 -1.59 1.90
CA ALA A 243 -9.71 -0.32 2.11
C ALA A 243 -9.96 0.41 0.78
N PHE A 244 -8.98 0.41 -0.12
CA PHE A 244 -9.16 0.98 -1.46
C PHE A 244 -10.24 0.20 -2.23
N THR A 245 -10.18 -1.12 -2.21
CA THR A 245 -11.17 -1.99 -2.89
C THR A 245 -12.58 -1.80 -2.34
N SER A 246 -12.71 -1.71 -1.02
CA SER A 246 -13.95 -1.39 -0.30
C SER A 246 -14.53 -0.04 -0.75
N ALA A 247 -13.69 0.99 -0.86
CA ALA A 247 -14.11 2.29 -1.35
C ALA A 247 -14.63 2.27 -2.80
N LEU A 248 -14.04 1.46 -3.70
CA LEU A 248 -14.51 1.32 -5.08
C LEU A 248 -15.95 0.79 -5.17
N ASN A 249 -16.39 -0.01 -4.20
CA ASN A 249 -17.75 -0.54 -4.16
C ASN A 249 -18.80 0.53 -3.82
N LYS A 250 -18.39 1.64 -3.20
CA LYS A 250 -19.25 2.77 -2.84
C LYS A 250 -19.42 3.76 -4.00
N ILE A 251 -18.61 3.67 -5.06
CA ILE A 251 -18.59 4.62 -6.18
C ILE A 251 -19.67 4.30 -7.21
N GLN A 252 -20.52 5.29 -7.50
CA GLN A 252 -21.65 5.16 -8.43
C GLN A 252 -21.28 5.54 -9.87
N ASP A 253 -20.43 6.55 -10.06
CA ASP A 253 -20.03 6.98 -11.41
C ASP A 253 -19.14 5.92 -12.08
N PRO A 254 -19.55 5.32 -13.22
CA PRO A 254 -18.80 4.23 -13.85
C PRO A 254 -17.41 4.61 -14.34
N GLN A 255 -17.20 5.86 -14.77
CA GLN A 255 -15.89 6.29 -15.27
C GLN A 255 -14.91 6.50 -14.11
N THR A 256 -15.35 7.15 -13.04
CA THR A 256 -14.59 7.34 -11.81
C THR A 256 -14.23 5.98 -11.21
N LYS A 257 -15.20 5.06 -11.11
CA LYS A 257 -14.96 3.70 -10.65
C LYS A 257 -13.87 3.02 -11.49
N LYS A 258 -13.95 3.12 -12.81
CA LYS A 258 -12.95 2.54 -13.74
C LYS A 258 -11.55 3.13 -13.56
N VAL A 259 -11.42 4.45 -13.45
CA VAL A 259 -10.11 5.12 -13.27
C VAL A 259 -9.51 4.74 -11.91
N LEU A 260 -10.32 4.75 -10.85
CA LEU A 260 -9.86 4.36 -9.51
C LEU A 260 -9.59 2.86 -9.41
N THR A 261 -10.27 2.01 -10.17
CA THR A 261 -9.89 0.59 -10.30
C THR A 261 -8.50 0.46 -10.90
N TRP A 262 -8.16 1.21 -11.95
CA TRP A 262 -6.79 1.20 -12.49
C TRP A 262 -5.77 1.70 -11.48
N LEU A 263 -6.14 2.69 -10.67
CA LEU A 263 -5.25 3.23 -9.64
C LEU A 263 -5.05 2.23 -8.47
N ARG A 264 -6.11 1.53 -8.06
CA ARG A 264 -6.06 0.40 -7.10
C ARG A 264 -5.20 -0.73 -7.63
N ASP A 265 -5.41 -1.13 -8.89
CA ASP A 265 -4.61 -2.16 -9.53
C ASP A 265 -3.14 -1.74 -9.61
N LEU A 266 -2.84 -0.48 -9.94
CA LEU A 266 -1.46 0.02 -9.93
C LEU A 266 -0.83 -0.12 -8.55
N PHE A 267 -1.56 0.24 -7.49
CA PHE A 267 -1.09 0.02 -6.11
C PHE A 267 -0.81 -1.46 -5.83
N GLY A 268 -1.78 -2.34 -6.07
CA GLY A 268 -1.64 -3.78 -5.82
C GLY A 268 -0.50 -4.42 -6.63
N PHE A 269 -0.41 -4.13 -7.92
CA PHE A 269 0.66 -4.64 -8.78
C PHE A 269 2.04 -4.11 -8.38
N THR A 270 2.16 -2.85 -7.96
CA THR A 270 3.42 -2.33 -7.43
C THR A 270 3.83 -3.06 -6.15
N LEU A 271 2.91 -3.38 -5.24
CA LEU A 271 3.21 -4.21 -4.06
C LEU A 271 3.68 -5.63 -4.44
N LEU A 272 3.03 -6.24 -5.42
CA LEU A 272 3.44 -7.56 -5.94
C LEU A 272 4.83 -7.49 -6.57
N GLU A 273 5.08 -6.48 -7.39
CA GLU A 273 6.34 -6.24 -8.09
C GLU A 273 7.51 -6.01 -7.12
N GLU A 274 7.31 -5.16 -6.10
CA GLU A 274 8.29 -4.87 -5.05
C GLU A 274 8.69 -6.14 -4.26
N ASN A 275 7.87 -7.18 -4.29
CA ASN A 275 8.04 -8.41 -3.52
C ASN A 275 8.09 -9.69 -4.37
N LEU A 276 8.41 -9.58 -5.68
CA LEU A 276 8.44 -10.74 -6.60
C LEU A 276 9.34 -11.87 -6.12
N SER A 277 10.50 -11.55 -5.55
CA SER A 277 11.43 -12.54 -5.02
C SER A 277 10.78 -13.44 -3.97
N TRP A 278 10.01 -12.85 -3.05
CA TRP A 278 9.27 -13.59 -2.03
C TRP A 278 8.23 -14.52 -2.67
N TYR A 279 7.44 -14.02 -3.62
CA TYR A 279 6.40 -14.82 -4.28
C TYR A 279 6.98 -15.97 -5.10
N MET A 280 8.12 -15.76 -5.75
CA MET A 280 8.80 -16.79 -6.53
C MET A 280 9.43 -17.86 -5.63
N ILE A 281 10.13 -17.46 -4.57
CA ILE A 281 10.74 -18.39 -3.60
C ILE A 281 9.68 -19.27 -2.92
N ASN A 282 8.49 -18.72 -2.65
CA ASN A 282 7.37 -19.45 -2.05
C ASN A 282 6.47 -20.13 -3.12
N GLY A 283 6.89 -20.18 -4.38
CA GLY A 283 6.18 -20.90 -5.46
C GLY A 283 4.79 -20.35 -5.79
N ARG A 284 4.51 -19.08 -5.48
CA ARG A 284 3.22 -18.40 -5.75
C ARG A 284 3.18 -17.75 -7.13
N LEU A 285 4.33 -17.30 -7.62
CA LEU A 285 4.48 -16.75 -8.97
C LEU A 285 5.61 -17.46 -9.72
N SER A 286 5.38 -17.76 -11.00
CA SER A 286 6.43 -18.15 -11.93
C SER A 286 7.14 -16.90 -12.48
N SER A 287 8.35 -17.07 -13.03
CA SER A 287 9.08 -15.96 -13.69
C SER A 287 8.23 -15.29 -14.78
N HIS A 288 7.51 -16.08 -15.58
CA HIS A 288 6.65 -15.54 -16.63
C HIS A 288 5.48 -14.71 -16.09
N ARG A 289 4.88 -15.12 -14.95
CA ARG A 289 3.83 -14.33 -14.30
C ARG A 289 4.41 -13.06 -13.65
N ALA A 290 5.63 -13.12 -13.14
CA ALA A 290 6.33 -11.96 -12.60
C ALA A 290 6.60 -10.91 -13.69
N GLU A 291 7.11 -11.33 -14.86
CA GLU A 291 7.29 -10.45 -16.03
C GLU A 291 5.95 -9.84 -16.48
N ALA A 292 4.89 -10.64 -16.52
CA ALA A 292 3.55 -10.16 -16.90
C ALA A 292 3.00 -9.08 -15.97
N ILE A 293 3.39 -9.07 -14.68
CA ILE A 293 3.03 -7.99 -13.75
C ILE A 293 3.72 -6.69 -14.17
N THR A 294 5.04 -6.72 -14.38
CA THR A 294 5.82 -5.56 -14.82
C THR A 294 5.31 -5.01 -16.16
N ASP A 295 5.08 -5.90 -17.13
CA ASP A 295 4.55 -5.54 -18.44
C ASP A 295 3.15 -4.91 -18.36
N TYR A 296 2.31 -5.36 -17.42
CA TYR A 296 0.99 -4.79 -17.24
C TYR A 296 1.05 -3.39 -16.62
N ILE A 297 1.94 -3.18 -15.65
CA ILE A 297 2.18 -1.84 -15.09
C ILE A 297 2.62 -0.90 -16.21
N ASP A 298 3.70 -1.25 -16.92
CA ASP A 298 4.37 -0.36 -17.87
C ASP A 298 3.59 -0.19 -19.17
N GLY A 299 3.09 -1.29 -19.73
CA GLY A 299 2.41 -1.30 -21.02
C GLY A 299 0.94 -0.91 -20.97
N ARG A 300 0.30 -0.89 -19.78
CA ARG A 300 -1.15 -0.65 -19.66
C ARG A 300 -1.50 0.39 -18.60
N LEU A 301 -1.18 0.16 -17.32
CA LEU A 301 -1.70 0.99 -16.23
C LEU A 301 -1.16 2.41 -16.27
N LEU A 302 0.16 2.58 -16.44
CA LEU A 302 0.77 3.91 -16.51
C LEU A 302 0.19 4.73 -17.67
N GLY A 303 0.07 4.13 -18.86
CA GLY A 303 -0.51 4.79 -20.03
C GLY A 303 -1.99 5.14 -19.89
N ARG A 304 -2.78 4.31 -19.18
CA ARG A 304 -4.20 4.56 -18.89
C ARG A 304 -4.41 5.66 -17.85
N LEU A 305 -3.54 5.73 -16.84
CA LEU A 305 -3.65 6.70 -15.76
C LEU A 305 -3.04 8.05 -16.11
N LYS A 306 -2.06 8.11 -17.02
CA LYS A 306 -1.40 9.35 -17.44
C LYS A 306 -2.39 10.48 -17.79
N PRO A 307 -3.41 10.26 -18.65
CA PRO A 307 -4.36 11.32 -19.03
C PRO A 307 -5.18 11.85 -17.85
N HIS A 308 -5.36 11.05 -16.80
CA HIS A 308 -6.14 11.39 -15.60
C HIS A 308 -5.27 11.87 -14.43
N SER A 309 -3.96 11.97 -14.62
CA SER A 309 -3.03 12.25 -13.52
C SER A 309 -3.26 13.60 -12.85
N LEU A 310 -3.65 14.63 -13.62
CA LEU A 310 -4.02 15.94 -13.08
C LEU A 310 -5.37 15.87 -12.37
N ASP A 311 -6.40 15.28 -12.99
CA ASP A 311 -7.72 15.10 -12.38
C ASP A 311 -7.61 14.41 -11.00
N LEU A 312 -6.79 13.36 -10.91
CA LEU A 312 -6.55 12.62 -9.67
C LEU A 312 -5.84 13.46 -8.59
N VAL A 313 -4.98 14.42 -8.97
CA VAL A 313 -4.34 15.33 -8.01
C VAL A 313 -5.29 16.47 -7.62
N ASP A 314 -6.05 17.01 -8.57
CA ASP A 314 -6.99 18.10 -8.35
C ASP A 314 -8.12 17.69 -7.40
N CYS A 315 -8.51 16.41 -7.39
CA CYS A 315 -9.47 15.83 -6.44
C CYS A 315 -9.08 15.98 -4.96
N PHE A 316 -7.81 16.24 -4.63
CA PHE A 316 -7.41 16.54 -3.24
C PHE A 316 -7.91 17.93 -2.77
N GLY A 317 -8.39 18.78 -3.68
CA GLY A 317 -8.98 20.08 -3.33
C GLY A 317 -7.99 21.07 -2.69
N LEU A 318 -6.69 20.89 -2.91
CA LEU A 318 -5.65 21.73 -2.34
C LEU A 318 -5.56 23.06 -3.10
N THR A 319 -5.85 24.16 -2.41
CA THR A 319 -5.78 25.51 -2.99
C THR A 319 -4.34 25.99 -3.17
N GLU A 320 -4.13 27.03 -3.98
CA GLU A 320 -2.83 27.68 -4.13
C GLU A 320 -2.26 28.17 -2.79
N GLY A 321 -3.12 28.68 -1.91
CA GLY A 321 -2.74 29.09 -0.56
C GLY A 321 -2.30 27.94 0.36
N LEU A 322 -2.69 26.70 0.06
CA LEU A 322 -2.24 25.50 0.78
C LEU A 322 -0.96 24.92 0.16
N ILE A 323 -0.92 24.79 -1.17
CA ILE A 323 0.23 24.25 -1.91
C ILE A 323 1.45 25.17 -1.75
N ARG A 324 1.25 26.50 -1.83
CA ARG A 324 2.29 27.53 -1.66
C ARG A 324 3.54 27.24 -2.47
N SER A 325 3.33 26.83 -3.72
CA SER A 325 4.37 26.54 -4.70
C SER A 325 3.84 26.85 -6.09
N ASP A 326 4.46 27.82 -6.73
CA ASP A 326 4.12 28.31 -8.07
C ASP A 326 4.49 27.29 -9.18
N LEU A 327 5.32 26.27 -8.88
CA LEU A 327 5.53 25.10 -9.76
C LEU A 327 4.23 24.39 -10.12
N ALA A 328 3.29 24.30 -9.17
CA ALA A 328 2.02 23.62 -9.37
C ALA A 328 1.07 24.41 -10.30
N PHE A 329 1.26 25.73 -10.41
CA PHE A 329 0.34 26.65 -11.10
C PHE A 329 0.94 27.28 -12.36
N GLY A 330 1.88 26.59 -13.01
CA GLY A 330 2.38 26.95 -14.33
C GLY A 330 3.34 28.14 -14.37
N ALA A 331 3.95 28.53 -13.24
CA ALA A 331 4.91 29.63 -13.21
C ALA A 331 6.12 29.40 -14.10
N GLU A 332 6.61 28.16 -14.18
CA GLU A 332 7.74 27.82 -15.06
C GLU A 332 7.38 27.93 -16.56
N ALA A 333 6.12 27.67 -16.93
CA ALA A 333 5.66 27.90 -18.29
C ALA A 333 5.68 29.40 -18.61
N ARG A 334 5.19 30.24 -17.68
CA ARG A 334 5.22 31.71 -17.81
C ARG A 334 6.66 32.25 -17.87
N ARG A 335 7.56 31.75 -17.02
CA ARG A 335 9.00 32.13 -17.00
C ARG A 335 9.70 31.76 -18.31
N ARG A 336 9.45 30.58 -18.86
CA ARG A 336 10.02 30.19 -20.16
C ARG A 336 9.48 31.05 -21.30
N GLU A 337 8.20 31.41 -21.25
CA GLU A 337 7.61 32.29 -22.25
C GLU A 337 8.21 33.71 -22.19
N SER A 338 8.48 34.23 -20.99
CA SER A 338 9.16 35.52 -20.84
C SER A 338 10.60 35.50 -21.35
N LEU A 339 11.38 34.46 -21.01
CA LEU A 339 12.75 34.29 -21.50
C LEU A 339 12.82 34.15 -23.03
N LYS A 340 11.86 33.43 -23.65
CA LYS A 340 11.73 33.36 -25.11
C LYS A 340 11.45 34.75 -25.71
N LYS A 341 10.51 35.50 -25.12
CA LYS A 341 10.18 36.87 -25.57
C LYS A 341 11.38 37.82 -25.45
N GLU A 342 12.21 37.67 -24.41
CA GLU A 342 13.44 38.44 -24.23
C GLU A 342 14.53 38.05 -25.23
N ALA A 343 14.71 36.76 -25.54
CA ALA A 343 15.69 36.29 -26.53
C ALA A 343 15.33 36.61 -27.99
N THR A 344 14.07 37.00 -28.26
CA THR A 344 13.59 37.38 -29.61
C THR A 344 13.58 38.91 -29.82
N LYS A 345 13.89 39.68 -28.77
CA LYS A 345 14.15 41.13 -28.85
C LYS A 345 15.64 41.37 -28.98
#